data_AF-A0AAE1PFW7-F1
#
_entry.id   AF-A0AAE1PFW7-F1
#
_cell.length_a   1.000
_cell.length_b   1.000
_cell.length_c   1.000
_cell.angle_alpha   90.00
_cell.angle_beta   90.00
_cell.angle_gamma   90.00
#
_symmetry.space_group_name_H-M   'P 1'
#
loop_
_entity.id
_entity.type
_entity.pdbx_description
1 polymer ?
#
loop_
_entity_poly.entity_id
_entity_poly.type
_entity_poly.pdbx_seq_one_letter_code
_entity_poly.pdbx_strand_id
1 'polypeptide(L)'
;MNAHYTSAFFGPQVVSYVVYEKFRSAYYRGLEKLVYEVPKFYPGWSMRVYLNWAQDNLRDWACALACNNSHLDICDAQNLPGIGNVIESFPRIWRFSVMGDPLVNRYIVRDSDAPLIQREVDAVNEWISLGKCFHIMRDHVGHKARMMAGMWGGCNSWQPSKNKETRANLYLSTHEDNGDQHILTVRFSRVNKQRHLII
;
A
#
# COMPACT_ATOMS: atom_id res chain seq x y z
N MET A 1 -30.44 -1.72 -6.50
CA MET A 1 -30.32 -2.48 -5.24
C MET A 1 -29.15 -1.90 -4.47
N ASN A 2 -29.46 -1.07 -3.48
CA ASN A 2 -28.46 -0.38 -2.66
C ASN A 2 -27.86 -1.39 -1.68
N ALA A 3 -26.59 -1.74 -1.87
CA ALA A 3 -25.82 -2.43 -0.84
C ALA A 3 -25.61 -1.43 0.30
N HIS A 4 -26.45 -1.53 1.33
CA HIS A 4 -26.20 -0.92 2.62
C HIS A 4 -24.94 -1.56 3.19
N TYR A 5 -23.81 -0.84 3.13
CA TYR A 5 -22.57 -1.21 3.79
C TYR A 5 -22.70 -0.96 5.30
N THR A 6 -23.46 -1.81 5.98
CA THR A 6 -23.59 -1.81 7.43
C THR A 6 -22.92 -3.05 8.00
N SER A 7 -21.59 -3.02 8.07
CA SER A 7 -20.87 -3.70 9.15
C SER A 7 -19.86 -2.71 9.71
N ALA A 8 -19.90 -2.52 11.03
CA ALA A 8 -18.92 -1.70 11.73
C ALA A 8 -17.51 -2.27 11.42
N PHE A 9 -16.69 -1.44 10.80
CA PHE A 9 -15.42 -1.84 10.21
C PHE A 9 -14.34 -1.92 11.29
N PHE A 10 -14.04 -3.13 11.77
CA PHE A 10 -13.01 -3.33 12.78
C PHE A 10 -11.68 -3.73 12.13
N GLY A 11 -10.73 -2.80 12.09
CA GLY A 11 -9.34 -3.00 11.65
C GLY A 11 -8.64 -1.65 11.40
N PRO A 12 -7.32 -1.53 11.61
CA PRO A 12 -6.59 -0.30 11.34
C PRO A 12 -6.69 0.13 9.87
N GLN A 13 -6.49 1.43 9.67
CA GLN A 13 -6.25 2.01 8.35
C GLN A 13 -4.73 2.05 8.12
N VAL A 14 -4.26 1.68 6.94
CA VAL A 14 -2.82 1.50 6.68
C VAL A 14 -2.31 2.36 5.53
N VAL A 15 -1.22 3.09 5.74
CA VAL A 15 -0.41 3.69 4.68
C VAL A 15 0.73 2.73 4.36
N SER A 16 0.73 2.18 3.15
CA SER A 16 1.61 1.09 2.73
C SER A 16 2.79 1.58 1.88
N TYR A 17 4.00 1.25 2.29
CA TYR A 17 5.27 1.65 1.68
C TYR A 17 6.20 0.46 1.45
N VAL A 18 7.19 0.63 0.59
CA VAL A 18 8.29 -0.34 0.42
C VAL A 18 9.63 0.38 0.43
N VAL A 19 10.65 -0.29 0.96
CA VAL A 19 12.06 0.05 0.75
C VAL A 19 12.82 -1.22 0.39
N TYR A 20 13.49 -1.21 -0.76
CA TYR A 20 14.17 -2.38 -1.33
C TYR A 20 15.60 -2.10 -1.78
N GLU A 21 16.03 -0.84 -1.72
CA GLU A 21 17.42 -0.48 -2.03
C GLU A 21 18.38 -0.89 -0.92
N LYS A 22 19.67 -0.62 -1.13
CA LYS A 22 20.72 -0.82 -0.14
C LYS A 22 20.39 -0.03 1.14
N PHE A 23 20.54 -0.70 2.28
CA PHE A 23 20.38 -0.08 3.60
C PHE A 23 21.21 1.20 3.71
N ARG A 24 20.63 2.25 4.31
CA ARG A 24 21.14 3.63 4.39
C ARG A 24 21.09 4.45 3.09
N SER A 25 20.42 3.98 2.03
CA SER A 25 20.15 4.83 0.85
C SER A 25 19.22 6.01 1.16
N ALA A 26 19.00 6.88 0.17
CA ALA A 26 18.08 7.99 0.28
C ALA A 26 16.65 7.55 0.65
N TYR A 27 16.21 6.38 0.22
CA TYR A 27 14.88 5.85 0.55
C TYR A 27 14.71 5.55 2.03
N TYR A 28 15.74 5.03 2.71
CA TYR A 28 15.70 4.81 4.16
C TYR A 28 15.60 6.14 4.93
N ARG A 29 16.33 7.17 4.48
CA ARG A 29 16.22 8.52 5.07
C ARG A 29 14.87 9.17 4.81
N GLY A 30 14.29 8.96 3.63
CA GLY A 30 12.92 9.38 3.31
C GLY A 30 11.91 8.69 4.22
N LEU A 31 12.07 7.38 4.42
CA LEU A 31 11.22 6.59 5.30
C LEU A 31 11.28 7.05 6.76
N GLU A 32 12.47 7.35 7.30
CA GLU A 32 12.61 7.89 8.65
C GLU A 32 11.83 9.19 8.84
N LYS A 33 11.77 10.06 7.81
CA LYS A 33 10.92 11.27 7.83
C LYS A 33 9.44 10.91 7.82
N LEU A 34 9.03 9.98 6.96
CA LEU A 34 7.65 9.53 6.85
C LEU A 34 7.11 8.95 8.16
N VAL A 35 7.94 8.27 8.97
CA VAL A 35 7.56 7.79 10.30
C VAL A 35 7.01 8.91 11.18
N TYR A 36 7.55 10.13 11.09
CA TYR A 36 7.06 11.29 11.85
C TYR A 36 5.95 12.08 11.15
N GLU A 37 5.83 11.97 9.83
CA GLU A 37 4.84 12.70 9.03
C GLU A 37 3.49 11.98 8.93
N VAL A 38 3.49 10.65 8.76
CA VAL A 38 2.27 9.85 8.66
C VAL A 38 1.29 10.12 9.81
N PRO A 39 1.68 10.11 11.10
CA PRO A 39 0.71 10.38 12.18
C PRO A 39 0.18 11.83 12.19
N LYS A 40 0.86 12.77 11.53
CA LYS A 40 0.41 14.17 11.39
C LYS A 40 -0.63 14.31 10.28
N PHE A 41 -0.38 13.68 9.13
CA PHE A 41 -1.24 13.76 7.95
C PHE A 41 -2.40 12.75 7.97
N TYR A 42 -2.19 11.58 8.58
CA TYR A 42 -3.18 10.51 8.72
C TYR A 42 -3.31 10.07 10.19
N PRO A 43 -3.87 10.91 11.08
CA PRO A 43 -4.04 10.57 12.49
C PRO A 43 -4.83 9.26 12.66
N GLY A 44 -4.31 8.35 13.49
CA GLY A 44 -4.93 7.05 13.75
C GLY A 44 -4.66 5.97 12.69
N TRP A 45 -3.95 6.29 11.61
CA TRP A 45 -3.49 5.29 10.64
C TRP A 45 -2.17 4.68 11.07
N SER A 46 -1.95 3.42 10.69
CA SER A 46 -0.66 2.75 10.82
C SER A 46 0.15 2.92 9.54
N MET A 47 1.45 3.11 9.69
CA MET A 47 2.42 3.04 8.60
C MET A 47 2.90 1.59 8.48
N ARG A 48 2.80 0.98 7.31
CA ARG A 48 3.35 -0.35 7.06
C ARG A 48 4.45 -0.28 6.02
N VAL A 49 5.60 -0.90 6.32
CA VAL A 49 6.78 -0.88 5.47
C VAL A 49 7.20 -2.31 5.13
N TYR A 50 7.27 -2.62 3.84
CA TYR A 50 7.81 -3.87 3.34
C TYR A 50 9.29 -3.70 2.99
N LEU A 51 10.14 -4.63 3.43
CA LEU A 51 11.57 -4.63 3.12
C LEU A 51 12.15 -6.05 3.15
N ASN A 52 13.37 -6.23 2.66
CA ASN A 52 14.08 -7.51 2.70
C ASN A 52 15.02 -7.59 3.91
N TRP A 53 14.73 -8.47 4.87
CA TRP A 53 15.50 -8.61 6.12
C TRP A 53 16.91 -9.20 5.94
N ALA A 54 17.30 -9.62 4.73
CA ALA A 54 18.61 -10.20 4.43
C ALA A 54 19.77 -9.17 4.39
N GLN A 55 19.50 -7.87 4.58
CA GLN A 55 20.55 -6.84 4.57
C GLN A 55 21.21 -6.69 5.94
N ASP A 56 22.54 -6.57 5.96
CA ASP A 56 23.32 -6.40 7.19
C ASP A 56 22.88 -5.16 8.00
N ASN A 57 22.82 -5.30 9.32
CA ASN A 57 22.42 -4.25 10.29
C ASN A 57 21.01 -3.66 10.09
N LEU A 58 20.24 -4.14 9.11
CA LEU A 58 18.90 -3.62 8.85
C LEU A 58 17.92 -4.00 9.96
N ARG A 59 18.03 -5.22 10.50
CA ARG A 59 17.10 -5.74 11.52
C ARG A 59 17.14 -4.91 12.80
N ASP A 60 18.32 -4.62 13.33
CA ASP A 60 18.46 -3.83 14.56
C ASP A 60 17.90 -2.42 14.38
N TRP A 61 18.18 -1.79 13.24
CA TRP A 61 17.62 -0.48 12.90
C TRP A 61 16.08 -0.53 12.77
N ALA A 62 15.55 -1.53 12.07
CA ALA A 62 14.11 -1.69 11.85
C ALA A 62 13.38 -1.95 13.19
N CYS A 63 13.92 -2.84 14.02
CA CYS A 63 13.40 -3.10 15.35
C CYS A 63 13.42 -1.83 16.22
N ALA A 64 14.54 -1.11 16.28
CA ALA A 64 14.63 0.12 17.06
C ALA A 64 13.62 1.18 16.59
N LEU A 65 13.43 1.29 15.28
CA LEU A 65 12.47 2.24 14.70
C LEU A 65 11.02 1.84 15.04
N ALA A 66 10.64 0.58 14.89
CA ALA A 66 9.29 0.09 15.19
C ALA A 66 8.99 0.08 16.71
N CYS A 67 9.95 -0.30 17.55
CA CYS A 67 9.80 -0.28 19.02
C CYS A 67 9.53 1.13 19.58
N ASN A 68 10.05 2.16 18.91
CA ASN A 68 9.85 3.56 19.31
C ASN A 68 8.61 4.21 18.67
N ASN A 69 7.93 3.53 17.75
CA ASN A 69 6.83 4.08 16.97
C ASN A 69 5.70 3.05 16.86
N SER A 70 4.71 3.10 17.77
CA SER A 70 3.63 2.11 17.83
C SER A 70 2.69 2.10 16.62
N HIS A 71 2.72 3.14 15.79
CA HIS A 71 1.99 3.20 14.51
C HIS A 71 2.75 2.54 13.35
N LEU A 72 4.01 2.12 13.54
CA LEU A 72 4.85 1.55 12.51
C LEU A 72 4.86 0.01 12.57
N ASP A 73 4.54 -0.61 11.44
CA ASP A 73 4.62 -2.05 11.21
C ASP A 73 5.67 -2.33 10.10
N ILE A 74 6.65 -3.18 10.38
CA ILE A 74 7.70 -3.56 9.43
C ILE A 74 7.53 -5.03 9.06
N CYS A 75 7.30 -5.29 7.78
CA CYS A 75 7.05 -6.62 7.23
C CYS A 75 8.25 -7.11 6.41
N ASP A 76 8.69 -8.35 6.68
CA ASP A 76 9.72 -9.03 5.90
C ASP A 76 9.12 -9.62 4.61
N ALA A 77 9.61 -9.16 3.46
CA ALA A 77 9.22 -9.67 2.15
C ALA A 77 9.54 -11.16 1.95
N GLN A 78 10.43 -11.76 2.75
CA GLN A 78 10.70 -13.20 2.71
C GLN A 78 9.62 -14.04 3.38
N ASN A 79 8.84 -13.47 4.29
CA ASN A 79 7.90 -14.23 5.11
C ASN A 79 6.63 -13.41 5.41
N LEU A 80 5.84 -13.16 4.37
CA LEU A 80 4.58 -12.44 4.52
C LEU A 80 3.42 -13.40 4.89
N PRO A 81 2.69 -13.15 5.99
CA PRO A 81 1.57 -14.01 6.39
C PRO A 81 0.52 -14.19 5.29
N GLY A 82 0.24 -15.44 4.93
CA GLY A 82 -0.74 -15.78 3.89
C GLY A 82 -0.34 -15.42 2.46
N ILE A 83 0.93 -15.06 2.22
CA ILE A 83 1.51 -14.80 0.89
C ILE A 83 2.79 -15.64 0.70
N GLY A 84 3.68 -15.66 1.71
CA GLY A 84 4.97 -16.34 1.65
C GLY A 84 6.11 -15.41 1.23
N ASN A 85 7.10 -15.99 0.56
CA ASN A 85 8.28 -15.26 0.08
C ASN A 85 7.97 -14.56 -1.25
N VAL A 86 8.17 -13.24 -1.29
CA VAL A 86 7.98 -12.41 -2.49
C VAL A 86 9.26 -11.71 -2.95
N ILE A 87 10.45 -12.08 -2.44
CA ILE A 87 11.70 -11.37 -2.79
C ILE A 87 12.07 -11.44 -4.28
N GLU A 88 11.69 -12.54 -4.96
CA GLU A 88 11.91 -12.73 -6.40
C GLU A 88 10.91 -11.94 -7.26
N SER A 89 9.93 -11.29 -6.62
CA SER A 89 9.01 -10.39 -7.31
C SER A 89 9.60 -9.00 -7.49
N PHE A 90 9.01 -8.22 -8.40
CA PHE A 90 9.43 -6.84 -8.62
C PHE A 90 9.31 -6.00 -7.33
N PRO A 91 10.40 -5.52 -6.70
CA PRO A 91 10.33 -5.08 -5.31
C PRO A 91 9.32 -3.99 -5.01
N ARG A 92 9.07 -3.09 -5.98
CA ARG A 92 8.05 -2.05 -5.84
C ARG A 92 6.65 -2.61 -5.56
N ILE A 93 6.31 -3.83 -5.96
CA ILE A 93 4.97 -4.39 -5.70
C ILE A 93 4.79 -4.94 -4.27
N TRP A 94 5.84 -5.04 -3.45
CA TRP A 94 5.70 -5.56 -2.09
C TRP A 94 4.73 -4.73 -1.25
N ARG A 95 4.66 -3.41 -1.48
CA ARG A 95 3.66 -2.51 -0.87
C ARG A 95 2.21 -2.81 -1.25
N PHE A 96 1.97 -3.67 -2.25
CA PHE A 96 0.62 -4.12 -2.61
C PHE A 96 0.14 -5.29 -1.73
N SER A 97 1.01 -5.89 -0.91
CA SER A 97 0.67 -6.99 -0.01
C SER A 97 -0.43 -6.67 1.00
N VAL A 98 -0.62 -5.40 1.31
CA VAL A 98 -1.70 -4.91 2.19
C VAL A 98 -3.10 -5.25 1.66
N MET A 99 -3.24 -5.41 0.34
CA MET A 99 -4.49 -5.88 -0.29
C MET A 99 -4.81 -7.31 0.16
N GLY A 100 -6.01 -7.58 0.62
CA GLY A 100 -6.43 -8.90 1.08
C GLY A 100 -5.85 -9.31 2.44
N ASP A 101 -5.20 -8.38 3.16
CA ASP A 101 -4.90 -8.57 4.58
C ASP A 101 -6.20 -8.50 5.41
N PRO A 102 -6.60 -9.59 6.10
CA PRO A 102 -7.84 -9.63 6.87
C PRO A 102 -7.83 -8.75 8.12
N LEU A 103 -6.66 -8.28 8.58
CA LEU A 103 -6.53 -7.42 9.75
C LEU A 103 -6.64 -5.93 9.41
N VAL A 104 -6.44 -5.57 8.15
CA VAL A 104 -6.48 -4.18 7.71
C VAL A 104 -7.87 -3.88 7.16
N ASN A 105 -8.50 -2.78 7.58
CA ASN A 105 -9.80 -2.39 7.06
C ASN A 105 -9.67 -1.70 5.69
N ARG A 106 -8.87 -0.63 5.67
CA ARG A 106 -8.64 0.24 4.51
C ARG A 106 -7.15 0.51 4.38
N TYR A 107 -6.68 0.69 3.17
CA TYR A 107 -5.30 1.03 2.92
C TYR A 107 -5.16 2.05 1.79
N ILE A 108 -4.06 2.79 1.83
CA ILE A 108 -3.52 3.53 0.70
C ILE A 108 -2.10 3.05 0.44
N VAL A 109 -1.68 3.08 -0.81
CA VAL A 109 -0.35 2.69 -1.25
C VAL A 109 0.38 3.94 -1.72
N ARG A 110 1.60 4.12 -1.21
CA ARG A 110 2.44 5.30 -1.44
C ARG A 110 3.86 4.91 -1.82
N ASP A 111 4.45 5.73 -2.69
CA ASP A 111 5.89 5.69 -2.92
C ASP A 111 6.61 6.34 -1.73
N SER A 112 7.73 5.78 -1.29
CA SER A 112 8.48 6.25 -0.11
C SER A 112 9.35 7.48 -0.37
N ASP A 113 9.49 7.87 -1.64
CA ASP A 113 10.17 9.08 -2.12
C ASP A 113 9.18 10.21 -2.48
N ALA A 114 7.87 10.00 -2.29
CA ALA A 114 6.83 11.00 -2.48
C ALA A 114 6.50 11.70 -1.15
N PRO A 115 6.69 13.03 -1.04
CA PRO A 115 6.26 13.80 0.12
C PRO A 115 4.76 13.66 0.37
N LEU A 116 4.34 13.76 1.63
CA LEU A 116 2.93 13.91 1.97
C LEU A 116 2.56 15.40 1.89
N ILE A 117 1.51 15.71 1.12
CA ILE A 117 0.98 17.07 1.02
C ILE A 117 -0.51 17.11 1.36
N GLN A 118 -0.99 18.25 1.85
CA GLN A 118 -2.37 18.40 2.31
C GLN A 118 -3.40 18.03 1.24
N ARG A 119 -3.15 18.38 -0.03
CA ARG A 119 -4.04 18.06 -1.15
C ARG A 119 -4.31 16.55 -1.29
N GLU A 120 -3.30 15.71 -1.03
CA GLU A 120 -3.46 14.26 -1.11
C GLU A 120 -4.30 13.75 0.06
N VAL A 121 -4.09 14.31 1.25
CA VAL A 121 -4.90 14.00 2.44
C VAL A 121 -6.35 14.39 2.21
N ASP A 122 -6.62 15.55 1.62
CA ASP A 122 -7.97 16.01 1.30
C ASP A 122 -8.66 15.03 0.32
N ALA A 123 -7.95 14.56 -0.70
CA ALA A 123 -8.47 13.57 -1.65
C ALA A 123 -8.75 12.20 -0.99
N VAL A 124 -7.91 11.76 -0.05
CA VAL A 124 -8.14 10.53 0.73
C VAL A 124 -9.36 10.69 1.63
N ASN A 125 -9.50 11.83 2.30
CA ASN A 125 -10.65 12.12 3.16
C ASN A 125 -11.96 12.21 2.36
N GLU A 126 -11.94 12.86 1.19
CA GLU A 126 -13.09 12.90 0.29
C GLU A 126 -13.51 11.48 -0.13
N TRP A 127 -12.56 10.65 -0.56
CA TRP A 127 -12.81 9.25 -0.91
C TRP A 127 -13.48 8.46 0.22
N ILE A 128 -12.97 8.62 1.45
CA ILE A 128 -13.51 7.97 2.64
C ILE A 128 -14.94 8.46 2.91
N SER A 129 -15.18 9.78 2.81
CA SER A 129 -16.50 10.40 3.03
C SER A 129 -17.55 9.90 2.03
N LEU A 130 -17.14 9.56 0.81
CA LEU A 130 -18.01 9.05 -0.24
C LEU A 130 -18.35 7.56 -0.10
N GLY A 131 -17.81 6.89 0.94
CA GLY A 131 -18.11 5.49 1.25
C GLY A 131 -17.67 4.52 0.16
N LYS A 132 -16.74 4.93 -0.72
CA LYS A 132 -16.25 4.10 -1.81
C LYS A 132 -15.16 3.15 -1.32
N CYS A 133 -15.03 2.04 -2.03
CA CYS A 133 -14.04 1.02 -1.71
C CYS A 133 -12.69 1.30 -2.35
N PHE A 134 -12.63 1.91 -3.53
CA PHE A 134 -11.38 2.09 -4.27
C PHE A 134 -11.11 3.57 -4.54
N HIS A 135 -9.84 3.94 -4.46
CA HIS A 135 -9.33 5.29 -4.67
C HIS A 135 -8.21 5.26 -5.67
N ILE A 136 -8.26 6.17 -6.65
CA ILE A 136 -7.17 6.43 -7.58
C ILE A 136 -6.98 7.94 -7.66
N MET A 137 -5.77 8.40 -7.36
CA MET A 137 -5.45 9.83 -7.47
C MET A 137 -4.60 10.10 -8.72
N ARG A 138 -4.89 11.23 -9.37
CA ARG A 138 -4.07 11.83 -10.43
C ARG A 138 -3.96 13.32 -10.18
N ASP A 139 -2.81 13.73 -9.67
CA ASP A 139 -2.58 15.07 -9.16
C ASP A 139 -1.54 15.86 -9.97
N HIS A 140 -1.04 15.28 -11.07
CA HIS A 140 -0.09 15.89 -12.01
C HIS A 140 -0.39 15.49 -13.47
N VAL A 141 -0.11 16.40 -14.42
CA VAL A 141 -0.35 16.20 -15.87
C VAL A 141 0.45 15.04 -16.48
N GLY A 142 1.54 14.63 -15.82
CA GLY A 142 2.34 13.48 -16.19
C GLY A 142 1.71 12.13 -15.81
N HIS A 143 0.65 12.11 -14.99
CA HIS A 143 -0.02 10.88 -14.52
C HIS A 143 -0.95 10.31 -15.59
N LYS A 144 -0.34 9.78 -16.65
CA LYS A 144 -1.03 9.21 -17.83
C LYS A 144 -1.38 7.73 -17.65
N ALA A 145 -0.85 7.07 -16.63
CA ALA A 145 -1.18 5.67 -16.34
C ALA A 145 -2.66 5.53 -15.93
N ARG A 146 -3.24 4.35 -16.21
CA ARG A 146 -4.61 4.04 -15.77
C ARG A 146 -4.69 4.01 -14.24
N MET A 147 -3.64 3.56 -13.57
CA MET A 147 -3.49 3.63 -12.12
C MET A 147 -2.03 3.95 -11.81
N MET A 148 -1.81 4.97 -10.99
CA MET A 148 -0.49 5.29 -10.45
C MET A 148 -0.18 4.34 -9.29
N ALA A 149 0.97 3.66 -9.34
CA ALA A 149 1.32 2.61 -8.38
C ALA A 149 1.51 3.10 -6.93
N GLY A 150 1.89 4.37 -6.75
CA GLY A 150 2.03 5.04 -5.46
C GLY A 150 0.88 5.98 -5.10
N MET A 151 -0.26 5.94 -5.79
CA MET A 151 -1.38 6.86 -5.53
C MET A 151 -2.74 6.19 -5.68
N TRP A 152 -2.94 5.09 -4.96
CA TRP A 152 -4.21 4.36 -4.96
C TRP A 152 -4.50 3.73 -3.60
N GLY A 153 -5.75 3.34 -3.38
CA GLY A 153 -6.19 2.73 -2.12
C GLY A 153 -7.39 1.81 -2.29
N GLY A 154 -7.67 1.04 -1.25
CA GLY A 154 -8.70 0.00 -1.25
C GLY A 154 -9.27 -0.29 0.13
N CYS A 155 -10.42 -0.98 0.19
CA CYS A 155 -10.91 -1.64 1.39
C CYS A 155 -10.74 -3.15 1.28
N ASN A 156 -10.22 -3.79 2.33
CA ASN A 156 -10.05 -5.24 2.36
C ASN A 156 -11.36 -5.99 2.68
N SER A 157 -12.32 -5.30 3.28
CA SER A 157 -13.67 -5.82 3.55
C SER A 157 -14.51 -6.04 2.29
N TRP A 158 -14.20 -5.35 1.18
CA TRP A 158 -14.87 -5.57 -0.09
C TRP A 158 -14.39 -6.86 -0.73
N GLN A 159 -15.29 -7.82 -0.93
CA GLN A 159 -15.02 -9.13 -1.54
C GLN A 159 -13.65 -9.72 -1.11
N PRO A 160 -13.47 -10.12 0.17
CA PRO A 160 -12.15 -10.49 0.72
C PRO A 160 -11.43 -11.57 -0.09
N SER A 161 -12.15 -12.58 -0.60
CA SER A 161 -11.60 -13.61 -1.48
C SER A 161 -11.08 -13.04 -2.79
N LYS A 162 -11.79 -12.05 -3.37
CA LYS A 162 -11.38 -11.38 -4.60
C LYS A 162 -10.16 -10.49 -4.40
N ASN A 163 -10.04 -9.82 -3.26
CA ASN A 163 -8.83 -9.08 -2.90
C ASN A 163 -7.62 -10.01 -2.79
N LYS A 164 -7.76 -11.17 -2.14
CA LYS A 164 -6.68 -12.17 -2.04
C LYS A 164 -6.28 -12.73 -3.42
N GLU A 165 -7.26 -13.07 -4.25
CA GLU A 165 -7.02 -13.54 -5.63
C GLU A 165 -6.32 -12.46 -6.47
N THR A 166 -6.78 -11.21 -6.38
CA THR A 166 -6.19 -10.08 -7.11
C THR A 166 -4.75 -9.86 -6.66
N ARG A 167 -4.48 -9.88 -5.35
CA ARG A 167 -3.12 -9.79 -4.81
C ARG A 167 -2.24 -10.92 -5.35
N ALA A 168 -2.70 -12.16 -5.30
CA ALA A 168 -1.93 -13.31 -5.82
C ALA A 168 -1.58 -13.12 -7.30
N ASN A 169 -2.52 -12.62 -8.10
CA ASN A 169 -2.29 -12.33 -9.52
C ASN A 169 -1.26 -11.22 -9.78
N LEU A 170 -1.06 -10.27 -8.86
CA LEU A 170 -0.01 -9.25 -8.97
C LEU A 170 1.40 -9.86 -8.83
N TYR A 171 1.52 -10.94 -8.04
CA TYR A 171 2.79 -11.64 -7.81
C TYR A 171 3.13 -12.69 -8.88
N LEU A 172 2.18 -13.07 -9.74
CA LEU A 172 2.44 -13.98 -10.86
C LEU A 172 3.12 -13.28 -12.06
N SER A 173 3.16 -11.94 -12.07
CA SER A 173 3.59 -11.14 -13.24
C SER A 173 5.02 -10.60 -13.13
N THR A 174 5.92 -11.30 -12.47
CA THR A 174 7.21 -10.76 -12.00
C THR A 174 8.34 -10.82 -13.02
N HIS A 175 8.07 -11.27 -14.25
CA HIS A 175 9.06 -11.41 -15.32
C HIS A 175 8.88 -10.43 -16.49
N GLU A 176 7.90 -9.51 -16.42
CA GLU A 176 7.71 -8.48 -17.47
C GLU A 176 8.30 -7.14 -17.00
N ASP A 177 9.32 -6.62 -17.70
CA ASP A 177 10.13 -5.42 -17.42
C ASP A 177 9.37 -4.07 -17.34
N ASN A 178 8.04 -4.10 -17.23
CA ASN A 178 7.20 -2.92 -17.37
C ASN A 178 6.91 -2.19 -16.04
N GLY A 179 7.47 -2.68 -14.93
CA GLY A 179 7.32 -2.08 -13.59
C GLY A 179 5.95 -2.25 -12.93
N ASP A 180 5.86 -1.78 -11.69
CA ASP A 180 4.69 -1.82 -10.81
C ASP A 180 3.43 -1.12 -11.36
N GLN A 181 3.57 0.02 -12.05
CA GLN A 181 2.44 0.69 -12.70
C GLN A 181 1.79 -0.15 -13.79
N HIS A 182 2.61 -0.87 -14.58
CA HIS A 182 2.11 -1.75 -15.63
C HIS A 182 1.40 -2.97 -15.03
N ILE A 183 2.03 -3.64 -14.05
CA ILE A 183 1.45 -4.77 -13.34
C ILE A 183 0.07 -4.40 -12.78
N LEU A 184 -0.01 -3.26 -12.08
CA LEU A 184 -1.26 -2.75 -11.52
C LEU A 184 -2.30 -2.49 -12.63
N THR A 185 -1.92 -1.80 -13.70
CA THR A 185 -2.84 -1.45 -14.80
C THR A 185 -3.37 -2.68 -15.54
N VAL A 186 -2.52 -3.65 -15.86
CA VAL A 186 -2.91 -4.82 -16.65
C VAL A 186 -3.76 -5.80 -15.85
N ARG A 187 -3.44 -6.01 -14.57
CA ARG A 187 -4.05 -7.10 -13.79
C ARG A 187 -5.18 -6.64 -12.88
N PHE A 188 -5.06 -5.47 -12.23
CA PHE A 188 -6.11 -4.95 -11.36
C PHE A 188 -7.34 -4.50 -12.16
N SER A 189 -7.13 -3.81 -13.30
CA SER A 189 -8.23 -3.26 -14.09
C SER A 189 -9.08 -4.31 -14.83
N ARG A 190 -8.52 -5.51 -15.08
CA ARG A 190 -9.25 -6.64 -15.67
C ARG A 190 -10.23 -7.27 -14.68
N VAL A 191 -9.90 -7.21 -13.39
CA VAL A 191 -10.69 -7.77 -12.30
C VAL A 191 -11.76 -6.77 -11.80
N ASN A 192 -11.43 -5.49 -11.73
CA ASN A 192 -12.31 -4.43 -11.23
C ASN A 192 -12.90 -3.57 -12.35
N LYS A 193 -13.98 -4.04 -12.98
CA LYS A 193 -14.76 -3.28 -13.98
C LYS A 193 -15.83 -2.36 -13.37
N GLN A 194 -15.95 -2.31 -12.05
CA GLN A 194 -17.02 -1.60 -11.34
C GLN A 194 -16.69 -0.12 -11.15
N ARG A 195 -16.91 0.69 -12.21
CA ARG A 195 -16.65 2.15 -12.21
C ARG A 195 -17.35 2.91 -11.07
N HIS A 196 -18.46 2.40 -10.54
CA HIS A 196 -19.19 3.05 -9.44
C HIS A 196 -18.49 2.98 -8.08
N LEU A 197 -17.40 2.19 -7.95
CA LEU A 197 -16.61 2.01 -6.73
C LEU A 197 -15.30 2.80 -6.71
N ILE A 198 -14.98 3.48 -7.81
CA ILE A 198 -13.71 4.18 -8.03
C ILE A 198 -13.99 5.68 -8.04
N ILE A 199 -13.22 6.43 -7.26
CA ILE A 199 -13.02 7.87 -7.41
C ILE A 199 -11.61 8.06 -7.94
#